data_AF-A0AAT9WEM0-F1
#
_entry.id   AF-A0AAT9WEM0-F1
#
_cell.length_a   1.000
_cell.length_b   1.000
_cell.length_c   1.000
_cell.angle_alpha   90.00
_cell.angle_beta   90.00
_cell.angle_gamma   90.00
#
_symmetry.space_group_name_H-M   'P 1'
#
loop_
_entity.id
_entity.type
_entity.pdbx_description
1 polymer ?
#
loop_
_entity_poly.entity_id
_entity_poly.type
_entity_poly.pdbx_seq_one_letter_code
_entity_poly.pdbx_strand_id
1 'polypeptide(L)'
;MKRWLIHLPLAVTVALAAVLAAHGPIAQFAHYHEFGDRSVLMGVPHAADVLSNLAFAAVAVWGLFRVRPVGHGYQFFLDALLLTAFGSGFYHLAPDDARLVWDRLPIALACAGLLAGVRAECVPGLHEKRDVLLLAVFGVLGVAWWRYEADLRPYLLLQLLPLVLIPLWQWIYRAPRRDRIAFACALALYAVAKVAELYDRQVLAALGVISGHTIKHLLAAGAAAVIVGRLIERRGPDPAGLAHFQQTRWGLGVPVVPQDQTPFHR
;
A
#
# COMPACT_ATOMS: atom_id res chain seq x y z
N MET A 1 16.65 -22.16 -9.17
CA MET A 1 15.21 -21.86 -9.42
C MET A 1 14.87 -22.37 -10.81
N LYS A 2 13.75 -23.08 -11.01
CA LYS A 2 13.37 -23.54 -12.37
C LYS A 2 13.12 -22.32 -13.26
N ARG A 3 13.76 -22.23 -14.44
CA ARG A 3 13.73 -21.03 -15.30
C ARG A 3 12.31 -20.57 -15.66
N TRP A 4 11.36 -21.50 -15.81
CA TRP A 4 9.97 -21.18 -16.14
C TRP A 4 9.22 -20.40 -15.05
N LEU A 5 9.62 -20.51 -13.77
CA LEU A 5 8.95 -19.80 -12.66
C LEU A 5 9.02 -18.27 -12.82
N ILE A 6 10.00 -17.76 -13.56
CA ILE A 6 10.17 -16.32 -13.82
C ILE A 6 9.01 -15.78 -14.68
N HIS A 7 8.40 -16.62 -15.53
CA HIS A 7 7.29 -16.23 -16.40
C HIS A 7 5.91 -16.38 -15.73
N LEU A 8 5.84 -17.07 -14.58
CA LEU A 8 4.58 -17.33 -13.89
C LEU A 8 3.82 -16.05 -13.49
N PRO A 9 4.45 -14.98 -12.95
CA PRO A 9 3.74 -13.74 -12.64
C PRO A 9 3.08 -13.09 -13.86
N LEU A 10 3.75 -13.13 -15.02
CA LEU A 10 3.19 -12.61 -16.27
C LEU A 10 2.01 -13.47 -16.74
N ALA A 11 2.16 -14.80 -16.71
CA ALA A 11 1.09 -15.73 -17.09
C ALA A 11 -0.16 -15.53 -16.21
N VAL A 12 0.02 -15.37 -14.90
CA VAL A 12 -1.08 -15.08 -13.96
C VAL A 12 -1.72 -13.73 -14.25
N THR A 13 -0.94 -12.70 -14.55
CA THR A 13 -1.45 -11.36 -14.91
C THR A 13 -2.30 -11.43 -16.18
N VAL A 14 -1.81 -12.11 -17.22
CA VAL A 14 -2.53 -12.31 -18.49
C VAL A 14 -3.80 -13.12 -18.27
N ALA A 15 -3.74 -14.18 -17.47
CA ALA A 15 -4.91 -15.00 -17.16
C ALA A 15 -5.98 -14.20 -16.40
N LEU A 16 -5.60 -13.41 -15.39
CA LEU A 16 -6.54 -12.53 -14.68
C LEU A 16 -7.18 -11.50 -15.61
N ALA A 17 -6.38 -10.88 -16.47
CA ALA A 17 -6.88 -9.94 -17.48
C ALA A 17 -7.85 -10.62 -18.45
N ALA A 18 -7.55 -11.84 -18.92
CA ALA A 18 -8.41 -12.62 -19.80
C ALA A 18 -9.72 -13.02 -19.13
N VAL A 19 -9.69 -13.42 -17.85
CA VAL A 19 -10.91 -13.72 -17.07
C VAL A 19 -11.79 -12.49 -16.94
N LEU A 20 -11.22 -11.33 -16.58
CA LEU A 20 -11.97 -10.07 -16.53
C LEU A 20 -12.51 -9.67 -17.91
N ALA A 21 -11.73 -9.86 -18.97
CA ALA A 21 -12.19 -9.60 -20.33
C ALA A 21 -13.39 -10.49 -20.70
N ALA A 22 -13.32 -11.78 -20.41
CA ALA A 22 -14.37 -12.77 -20.66
C ALA A 22 -15.63 -12.55 -19.82
N HIS A 23 -15.50 -12.01 -18.60
CA HIS A 23 -16.64 -11.62 -17.76
C HIS A 23 -17.49 -10.51 -18.41
N GLY A 24 -16.91 -9.68 -19.28
CA GLY A 24 -17.56 -8.49 -19.82
C GLY A 24 -17.51 -7.29 -18.86
N PRO A 25 -17.96 -6.10 -19.30
CA PRO A 25 -17.88 -4.86 -18.54
C PRO A 25 -18.46 -4.98 -17.13
N ILE A 26 -17.73 -4.45 -16.14
CA ILE A 26 -18.18 -4.47 -14.73
C ILE A 26 -18.63 -3.07 -14.38
N ALA A 27 -19.94 -2.88 -14.27
CA ALA A 27 -20.52 -1.59 -13.91
C ALA A 27 -20.33 -1.25 -12.42
N GLN A 28 -20.36 0.04 -12.13
CA GLN A 28 -20.52 0.54 -10.77
C GLN A 28 -21.88 0.08 -10.20
N PHE A 29 -21.93 -0.33 -8.94
CA PHE A 29 -23.22 -0.62 -8.31
C PHE A 29 -24.06 0.66 -8.17
N ALA A 30 -25.36 0.58 -8.49
CA ALA A 30 -26.26 1.75 -8.46
C ALA A 30 -26.34 2.41 -7.07
N HIS A 31 -26.27 1.63 -5.99
CA HIS A 31 -26.35 2.10 -4.60
C HIS A 31 -24.97 2.26 -3.95
N TYR A 32 -23.89 2.37 -4.73
CA TYR A 32 -22.53 2.41 -4.20
C TYR A 32 -22.24 3.59 -3.27
N HIS A 33 -22.95 4.69 -3.46
CA HIS A 33 -22.80 5.92 -2.67
C HIS A 33 -23.65 5.92 -1.39
N GLU A 34 -24.54 4.94 -1.21
CA GLU A 34 -25.49 4.92 -0.11
C GLU A 34 -24.92 4.26 1.16
N PHE A 35 -23.91 4.91 1.75
CA PHE A 35 -23.25 4.44 2.96
C PHE A 35 -24.20 4.35 4.16
N GLY A 36 -23.91 3.40 5.04
CA GLY A 36 -24.61 3.20 6.31
C GLY A 36 -24.34 4.33 7.29
N ASP A 37 -23.14 4.91 7.27
CA ASP A 37 -22.83 6.06 8.12
C ASP A 37 -23.72 7.26 7.77
N ARG A 38 -24.45 7.75 8.77
CA ARG A 38 -25.27 8.96 8.70
C ARG A 38 -24.92 9.96 9.81
N SER A 39 -23.78 9.74 10.47
CA SER A 39 -23.31 10.59 11.56
C SER A 39 -22.98 11.99 11.06
N VAL A 40 -23.20 12.98 11.92
CA VAL A 40 -22.80 14.37 11.69
C VAL A 40 -22.03 14.85 12.90
N LEU A 41 -20.80 15.33 12.69
CA LEU A 41 -19.95 15.87 13.75
C LEU A 41 -19.45 17.25 13.35
N MET A 42 -19.76 18.27 14.15
CA MET A 42 -19.34 19.66 13.89
C MET A 42 -19.64 20.15 12.46
N GLY A 43 -20.77 19.71 11.87
CA GLY A 43 -21.17 20.06 10.51
C GLY A 43 -20.56 19.19 9.39
N VAL A 44 -19.69 18.23 9.73
CA VAL A 44 -19.17 17.24 8.77
C VAL A 44 -20.20 16.10 8.61
N PRO A 45 -20.80 15.90 7.42
CA PRO A 45 -21.65 14.74 7.15
C PRO A 45 -20.82 13.46 6.99
N HIS A 46 -21.44 12.31 7.22
CA HIS A 46 -20.75 11.01 7.19
C HIS A 46 -19.46 11.02 8.02
N ALA A 47 -19.54 11.61 9.21
CA ALA A 47 -18.36 11.98 9.99
C ALA A 47 -17.45 10.79 10.31
N ALA A 48 -18.01 9.60 10.56
CA ALA A 48 -17.22 8.42 10.85
C ALA A 48 -16.46 7.94 9.60
N ASP A 49 -17.09 7.93 8.44
CA ASP A 49 -16.44 7.58 7.17
C ASP A 49 -15.39 8.63 6.75
N VAL A 50 -15.66 9.92 6.94
CA VAL A 50 -14.69 10.99 6.66
C VAL A 50 -13.50 10.92 7.61
N LEU A 51 -13.72 10.85 8.93
CA LEU A 51 -12.65 10.94 9.92
C LEU A 51 -11.82 9.66 10.03
N SER A 52 -12.37 8.49 9.72
CA SER A 52 -11.60 7.24 9.69
C SER A 52 -10.46 7.26 8.66
N ASN A 53 -10.53 8.13 7.65
CA ASN A 53 -9.44 8.33 6.70
C ASN A 53 -8.17 8.94 7.33
N LEU A 54 -8.28 9.58 8.50
CA LEU A 54 -7.11 10.04 9.26
C LEU A 54 -6.17 8.89 9.64
N ALA A 55 -6.68 7.66 9.75
CA ALA A 55 -5.86 6.47 9.98
C ALA A 55 -4.87 6.22 8.82
N PHE A 56 -5.30 6.40 7.56
CA PHE A 56 -4.41 6.30 6.41
C PHE A 56 -3.32 7.38 6.44
N ALA A 57 -3.70 8.62 6.73
CA ALA A 57 -2.76 9.73 6.84
C ALA A 57 -1.71 9.47 7.94
N ALA A 58 -2.14 9.01 9.11
CA ALA A 58 -1.26 8.69 10.23
C ALA A 58 -0.22 7.62 9.85
N VAL A 59 -0.66 6.54 9.18
CA VAL A 59 0.23 5.47 8.73
C VAL A 59 1.20 5.93 7.64
N ALA A 60 0.70 6.71 6.66
CA ALA A 60 1.54 7.25 5.60
C ALA A 60 2.64 8.17 6.17
N VAL A 61 2.26 9.09 7.06
CA VAL A 61 3.18 10.00 7.76
C VAL A 61 4.20 9.22 8.59
N TRP A 62 3.76 8.21 9.35
CA TRP A 62 4.66 7.33 10.09
C TRP A 62 5.70 6.66 9.18
N GLY A 63 5.27 6.14 8.03
CA GLY A 63 6.15 5.55 7.04
C GLY A 63 7.15 6.55 6.44
N LEU A 64 6.68 7.73 6.00
CA LEU A 64 7.50 8.76 5.37
C LEU A 64 8.63 9.28 6.29
N PHE A 65 8.38 9.32 7.59
CA PHE A 65 9.38 9.73 8.57
C PHE A 65 10.33 8.61 8.98
N ARG A 66 9.86 7.36 9.09
CA ARG A 66 10.65 6.27 9.67
C ARG A 66 11.30 5.36 8.63
N VAL A 67 10.74 5.28 7.43
CA VAL A 67 11.28 4.47 6.33
C VAL A 67 12.25 5.35 5.51
N ARG A 68 13.46 5.65 6.00
CA ARG A 68 14.56 6.23 5.19
C ARG A 68 15.89 5.43 5.19
N PRO A 69 16.48 5.07 4.01
CA PRO A 69 16.03 5.38 2.65
C PRO A 69 14.96 4.39 2.15
N VAL A 70 13.88 4.91 1.58
CA VAL A 70 12.80 4.11 1.00
C VAL A 70 13.03 3.92 -0.51
N GLY A 71 12.78 2.71 -1.02
CA GLY A 71 12.77 2.45 -2.47
C GLY A 71 11.67 3.27 -3.16
N HIS A 72 11.80 3.55 -4.45
CA HIS A 72 10.89 4.44 -5.17
C HIS A 72 9.44 3.94 -5.15
N GLY A 73 9.22 2.63 -5.22
CA GLY A 73 7.89 2.03 -5.17
C GLY A 73 7.22 2.21 -3.80
N TYR A 74 7.97 1.97 -2.72
CA TYR A 74 7.44 2.18 -1.37
C TYR A 74 7.25 3.66 -1.04
N GLN A 75 8.11 4.55 -1.55
CA GLN A 75 7.92 6.00 -1.43
C GLN A 75 6.61 6.39 -2.11
N PHE A 76 6.42 5.96 -3.35
CA PHE A 76 5.21 6.21 -4.12
C PHE A 76 3.96 5.63 -3.46
N PHE A 77 4.05 4.44 -2.86
CA PHE A 77 2.98 3.84 -2.06
C PHE A 77 2.61 4.72 -0.86
N LEU A 78 3.59 5.24 -0.12
CA LEU A 78 3.34 6.09 1.05
C LEU A 78 2.73 7.44 0.65
N ASP A 79 3.22 8.06 -0.43
CA ASP A 79 2.67 9.29 -0.97
C ASP A 79 1.23 9.09 -1.43
N ALA A 80 0.98 8.00 -2.17
CA ALA A 80 -0.36 7.64 -2.61
C ALA A 80 -1.29 7.30 -1.43
N LEU A 81 -0.80 6.64 -0.38
CA LEU A 81 -1.58 6.35 0.84
C LEU A 81 -1.99 7.64 1.57
N LEU A 82 -1.11 8.64 1.61
CA LEU A 82 -1.44 9.96 2.14
C LEU A 82 -2.51 10.63 1.28
N LEU A 83 -2.38 10.57 -0.04
CA LEU A 83 -3.40 11.08 -0.96
C LEU A 83 -4.73 10.34 -0.85
N THR A 84 -4.74 9.04 -0.54
CA THR A 84 -5.97 8.27 -0.28
C THR A 84 -6.74 8.85 0.89
N ALA A 85 -6.06 9.26 1.97
CA ALA A 85 -6.73 9.88 3.11
C ALA A 85 -7.53 11.13 2.69
N PHE A 86 -6.93 11.99 1.87
CA PHE A 86 -7.57 13.22 1.40
C PHE A 86 -8.65 12.96 0.35
N GLY A 87 -8.35 12.13 -0.66
CA GLY A 87 -9.27 11.80 -1.74
C GLY A 87 -10.51 11.06 -1.27
N SER A 88 -10.32 10.09 -0.38
CA SER A 88 -11.42 9.33 0.23
C SER A 88 -12.24 10.20 1.18
N GLY A 89 -11.58 11.01 2.04
CA GLY A 89 -12.28 11.97 2.88
C GLY A 89 -13.13 12.95 2.07
N PHE A 90 -12.59 13.49 0.97
CA PHE A 90 -13.32 14.40 0.07
C PHE A 90 -14.54 13.74 -0.59
N TYR A 91 -14.41 12.47 -1.01
CA TYR A 91 -15.51 11.68 -1.53
C TYR A 91 -16.63 11.49 -0.49
N HIS A 92 -16.27 11.12 0.73
CA HIS A 92 -17.25 10.85 1.78
C HIS A 92 -17.99 12.09 2.29
N LEU A 93 -17.48 13.30 2.06
CA LEU A 93 -18.19 14.54 2.40
C LEU A 93 -19.50 14.72 1.61
N ALA A 94 -19.55 14.29 0.35
CA ALA A 94 -20.79 14.24 -0.42
C ALA A 94 -20.62 13.21 -1.54
N PRO A 95 -20.93 11.93 -1.29
CA PRO A 95 -20.64 10.84 -2.21
C PRO A 95 -21.26 11.01 -3.60
N ASP A 96 -20.42 11.03 -4.63
CA ASP A 96 -20.82 11.02 -6.04
C ASP A 96 -19.69 10.42 -6.92
N ASP A 97 -19.99 10.07 -8.16
CA ASP A 97 -19.02 9.49 -9.10
C ASP A 97 -17.86 10.44 -9.45
N ALA A 98 -18.09 11.75 -9.47
CA ALA A 98 -17.05 12.73 -9.78
C ALA A 98 -15.99 12.80 -8.68
N ARG A 99 -16.44 12.72 -7.41
CA ARG A 99 -15.56 12.69 -6.25
C ARG A 99 -14.93 11.34 -6.02
N LEU A 100 -15.63 10.26 -6.38
CA LEU A 100 -15.11 8.90 -6.31
C LEU A 100 -13.84 8.71 -7.17
N VAL A 101 -13.65 9.49 -8.23
CA VAL A 101 -12.38 9.54 -8.98
C VAL A 101 -11.21 9.84 -8.03
N TRP A 102 -11.37 10.78 -7.10
CA TRP A 102 -10.33 11.21 -6.18
C TRP A 102 -10.08 10.21 -5.05
N ASP A 103 -11.02 9.34 -4.72
CA ASP A 103 -10.80 8.18 -3.84
C ASP A 103 -10.05 7.06 -4.57
N ARG A 104 -10.50 6.71 -5.79
CA ARG A 104 -9.95 5.58 -6.56
C ARG A 104 -8.56 5.81 -7.08
N LEU A 105 -8.27 7.01 -7.56
CA LEU A 105 -6.98 7.35 -8.13
C LEU A 105 -5.82 7.06 -7.16
N PRO A 106 -5.78 7.63 -5.95
CA PRO A 106 -4.69 7.35 -5.02
C PRO A 106 -4.66 5.89 -4.54
N ILE A 107 -5.81 5.20 -4.43
CA ILE A 107 -5.84 3.76 -4.14
C ILE A 107 -5.13 2.96 -5.25
N ALA A 108 -5.43 3.25 -6.53
CA ALA A 108 -4.75 2.62 -7.67
C ALA A 108 -3.25 2.90 -7.67
N LEU A 109 -2.85 4.14 -7.38
CA LEU A 109 -1.44 4.54 -7.28
C LEU A 109 -0.72 3.86 -6.11
N ALA A 110 -1.41 3.65 -4.98
CA ALA A 110 -0.86 2.89 -3.86
C ALA A 110 -0.61 1.43 -4.24
N CYS A 111 -1.55 0.79 -4.95
CA CYS A 111 -1.33 -0.56 -5.50
C CYS A 111 -0.14 -0.60 -6.47
N ALA A 112 0.00 0.39 -7.34
CA ALA A 112 1.13 0.51 -8.28
C ALA A 112 2.47 0.63 -7.54
N GLY A 113 2.56 1.52 -6.55
CA GLY A 113 3.77 1.71 -5.74
C GLY A 113 4.14 0.45 -4.97
N LEU A 114 3.17 -0.20 -4.32
CA LEU A 114 3.41 -1.41 -3.54
C LEU A 114 3.88 -2.58 -4.41
N LEU A 115 3.27 -2.77 -5.58
CA LEU A 115 3.72 -3.76 -6.56
C LEU A 115 5.14 -3.50 -7.04
N ALA A 116 5.45 -2.25 -7.42
CA ALA A 116 6.78 -1.89 -7.90
C ALA A 116 7.85 -2.10 -6.82
N GLY A 117 7.57 -1.68 -5.57
CA GLY A 117 8.48 -1.83 -4.44
C GLY A 117 8.76 -3.31 -4.13
N VAL A 118 7.72 -4.13 -3.99
CA VAL A 118 7.89 -5.57 -3.70
C VAL A 118 8.58 -6.29 -4.86
N ARG A 119 8.25 -5.94 -6.11
CA ARG A 119 8.88 -6.54 -7.28
C ARG A 119 10.37 -6.20 -7.35
N ALA A 120 10.75 -4.95 -7.09
CA ALA A 120 12.14 -4.53 -7.06
C ALA A 120 12.95 -5.22 -5.95
N GLU A 121 12.33 -5.52 -4.80
CA GLU A 121 12.98 -6.30 -3.74
C GLU A 121 13.15 -7.78 -4.09
N CYS A 122 12.18 -8.37 -4.81
CA CYS A 122 12.21 -9.80 -5.13
C CYS A 122 13.06 -10.11 -6.36
N VAL A 123 13.08 -9.23 -7.37
CA VAL A 123 13.65 -9.49 -8.69
C VAL A 123 14.90 -8.62 -8.91
N PRO A 124 16.11 -9.21 -8.93
CA PRO A 124 17.35 -8.46 -9.12
C PRO A 124 17.43 -7.75 -10.48
N GLY A 125 18.03 -6.56 -10.51
CA GLY A 125 18.37 -5.84 -11.75
C GLY A 125 17.23 -5.09 -12.42
N LEU A 126 16.09 -4.90 -11.74
CA LEU A 126 14.97 -4.13 -12.28
C LEU A 126 15.17 -2.62 -12.17
N HIS A 127 14.59 -1.90 -13.14
CA HIS A 127 14.47 -0.45 -13.10
C HIS A 127 13.18 -0.05 -12.37
N GLU A 128 13.23 -0.01 -11.03
CA GLU A 128 12.07 0.26 -10.16
C GLU A 128 11.26 1.51 -10.60
N LYS A 129 11.93 2.62 -10.96
CA LYS A 129 11.27 3.85 -11.44
C LYS A 129 10.41 3.63 -12.69
N ARG A 130 10.87 2.79 -13.61
CA ARG A 130 10.12 2.46 -14.84
C ARG A 130 8.86 1.67 -14.49
N ASP A 131 8.96 0.73 -13.56
CA ASP A 131 7.81 -0.05 -13.10
C ASP A 131 6.77 0.83 -12.41
N VAL A 132 7.20 1.72 -11.51
CA VAL A 132 6.32 2.73 -10.88
C VAL A 132 5.61 3.54 -11.96
N LEU A 133 6.33 4.08 -12.95
CA LEU A 133 5.76 4.89 -14.02
C LEU A 133 4.70 4.11 -14.83
N LEU A 134 5.04 2.91 -15.30
CA LEU A 134 4.13 2.11 -16.13
C LEU A 134 2.87 1.69 -15.37
N LEU A 135 3.02 1.25 -14.12
CA LEU A 135 1.88 0.87 -13.28
C LEU A 135 1.03 2.08 -12.88
N ALA A 136 1.65 3.22 -12.60
CA ALA A 136 0.93 4.46 -12.30
C ALA A 136 0.12 4.95 -13.51
N VAL A 137 0.72 4.96 -14.71
CA VAL A 137 0.00 5.29 -15.95
C VAL A 137 -1.18 4.33 -16.16
N PHE A 138 -0.97 3.03 -15.95
CA PHE A 138 -2.06 2.05 -16.03
C PHE A 138 -3.17 2.34 -15.01
N GLY A 139 -2.82 2.71 -13.77
CA GLY A 139 -3.78 3.09 -12.73
C GLY A 139 -4.59 4.34 -13.09
N VAL A 140 -3.93 5.39 -13.57
CA VAL A 140 -4.58 6.63 -14.05
C VAL A 140 -5.55 6.32 -15.20
N LEU A 141 -5.07 5.60 -16.21
CA LEU A 141 -5.90 5.22 -17.36
C LEU A 141 -7.06 4.31 -16.95
N GLY A 142 -6.87 3.43 -15.96
CA GLY A 142 -7.93 2.56 -15.48
C GLY A 142 -9.04 3.31 -14.74
N VAL A 143 -8.70 4.33 -13.96
CA VAL A 143 -9.70 5.20 -13.32
C VAL A 143 -10.41 6.08 -14.34
N ALA A 144 -9.67 6.64 -15.31
CA ALA A 144 -10.26 7.38 -16.42
C ALA A 144 -11.21 6.50 -17.24
N TRP A 145 -10.80 5.27 -17.57
CA TRP A 145 -11.62 4.29 -18.28
C TRP A 145 -12.92 4.03 -17.55
N TRP A 146 -12.87 3.76 -16.24
CA TRP A 146 -14.09 3.62 -15.46
C TRP A 146 -14.99 4.85 -15.55
N ARG A 147 -14.40 6.06 -15.46
CA ARG A 147 -15.18 7.31 -15.46
C ARG A 147 -15.91 7.57 -16.78
N TYR A 148 -15.37 7.14 -17.91
CA TYR A 148 -15.95 7.40 -19.24
C TYR A 148 -16.73 6.22 -19.81
N GLU A 149 -16.27 4.99 -19.57
CA GLU A 149 -16.85 3.76 -20.13
C GLU A 149 -17.72 3.00 -19.12
N ALA A 150 -17.84 3.50 -17.88
CA ALA A 150 -18.54 2.86 -16.77
C ALA A 150 -18.08 1.41 -16.49
N ASP A 151 -16.81 1.10 -16.81
CA ASP A 151 -16.25 -0.25 -16.69
C ASP A 151 -15.07 -0.29 -15.71
N LEU A 152 -15.23 -1.07 -14.64
CA LEU A 152 -14.30 -1.18 -13.53
C LEU A 152 -13.11 -2.11 -13.82
N ARG A 153 -13.13 -2.92 -14.88
CA ARG A 153 -12.16 -4.01 -15.07
C ARG A 153 -10.69 -3.59 -14.99
N PRO A 154 -10.21 -2.51 -15.67
CA PRO A 154 -8.80 -2.13 -15.58
C PRO A 154 -8.39 -1.72 -14.17
N TYR A 155 -9.26 -0.99 -13.47
CA TYR A 155 -9.06 -0.58 -12.08
C TYR A 155 -9.05 -1.78 -11.13
N LEU A 156 -9.99 -2.72 -11.30
CA LEU A 156 -10.05 -3.96 -10.52
C LEU A 156 -8.85 -4.86 -10.77
N LEU A 157 -8.38 -4.96 -12.01
CA LEU A 157 -7.16 -5.71 -12.33
C LEU A 157 -6.00 -5.18 -11.49
N LEU A 158 -5.74 -3.88 -11.51
CA LEU A 158 -4.64 -3.28 -10.74
C LEU A 158 -4.80 -3.50 -9.22
N GLN A 159 -6.01 -3.52 -8.68
CA GLN A 159 -6.25 -3.83 -7.27
C GLN A 159 -6.05 -5.31 -6.91
N LEU A 160 -6.35 -6.22 -7.83
CA LEU A 160 -6.19 -7.67 -7.61
C LEU A 160 -4.71 -8.09 -7.70
N LEU A 161 -3.92 -7.42 -8.53
CA LEU A 161 -2.51 -7.78 -8.75
C LEU A 161 -1.67 -7.79 -7.46
N PRO A 162 -1.72 -6.81 -6.55
CA PRO A 162 -0.99 -6.88 -5.28
C PRO A 162 -1.35 -8.11 -4.45
N LEU A 163 -2.63 -8.50 -4.42
CA LEU A 163 -3.12 -9.62 -3.61
C LEU A 163 -2.57 -10.97 -4.09
N VAL A 164 -2.27 -11.08 -5.39
CA VAL A 164 -1.81 -12.32 -6.03
C VAL A 164 -0.31 -12.31 -6.27
N LEU A 165 0.21 -11.24 -6.88
CA LEU A 165 1.60 -11.17 -7.32
C LEU A 165 2.59 -11.00 -6.16
N ILE A 166 2.22 -10.28 -5.09
CA ILE A 166 3.12 -10.11 -3.95
C ILE A 166 3.39 -11.46 -3.26
N PRO A 167 2.39 -12.25 -2.84
CA PRO A 167 2.65 -13.59 -2.31
C PRO A 167 3.39 -14.50 -3.29
N LEU A 168 3.07 -14.41 -4.59
CA LEU A 168 3.70 -15.21 -5.62
C LEU A 168 5.20 -14.88 -5.77
N TRP A 169 5.57 -13.60 -5.86
CA TRP A 169 6.97 -13.18 -5.91
C TRP A 169 7.70 -13.56 -4.62
N GLN A 170 7.09 -13.33 -3.46
CA GLN A 170 7.68 -13.73 -2.18
C GLN A 170 7.93 -15.24 -2.08
N TRP A 171 7.07 -16.05 -2.70
CA TRP A 171 7.26 -17.49 -2.78
C TRP A 171 8.37 -17.88 -3.75
N ILE A 172 8.33 -17.38 -5.00
CA ILE A 172 9.32 -17.68 -6.04
C ILE A 172 10.73 -17.30 -5.59
N TYR A 173 10.88 -16.08 -5.07
CA TYR A 173 12.17 -15.49 -4.70
C TYR A 173 12.53 -15.72 -3.23
N ARG A 174 11.75 -16.55 -2.51
CA ARG A 174 12.01 -16.97 -1.13
C ARG A 174 12.23 -15.78 -0.18
N ALA A 175 11.33 -14.80 -0.23
CA ALA A 175 11.37 -13.65 0.66
C ALA A 175 11.42 -14.08 2.14
N PRO A 176 12.07 -13.30 3.01
CA PRO A 176 12.19 -13.61 4.42
C PRO A 176 10.85 -13.95 5.08
N ARG A 177 10.83 -14.93 6.00
CA ARG A 177 9.60 -15.41 6.65
C ARG A 177 8.81 -14.28 7.32
N ARG A 178 9.49 -13.33 7.97
CA ARG A 178 8.84 -12.18 8.64
C ARG A 178 8.13 -11.26 7.63
N ASP A 179 8.69 -11.10 6.44
CA ASP A 179 8.06 -10.31 5.37
C ASP A 179 6.81 -11.01 4.84
N ARG A 180 6.91 -12.33 4.60
CA ARG A 180 5.76 -13.14 4.18
C ARG A 180 4.61 -13.10 5.20
N ILE A 181 4.93 -13.19 6.50
CA ILE A 181 3.92 -13.09 7.57
C ILE A 181 3.29 -11.71 7.57
N ALA A 182 4.08 -10.63 7.52
CA ALA A 182 3.54 -9.26 7.52
C ALA A 182 2.59 -9.02 6.35
N PHE A 183 2.99 -9.42 5.13
CA PHE A 183 2.13 -9.29 3.96
C PHE A 183 0.91 -10.22 4.00
N ALA A 184 1.02 -11.43 4.58
CA ALA A 184 -0.13 -12.30 4.81
C ALA A 184 -1.12 -11.70 5.83
N CYS A 185 -0.62 -11.10 6.91
CA CYS A 185 -1.44 -10.38 7.88
C CYS A 185 -2.14 -9.18 7.23
N ALA A 186 -1.41 -8.40 6.42
CA ALA A 186 -2.00 -7.28 5.68
C ALA A 186 -3.09 -7.74 4.70
N LEU A 187 -2.86 -8.85 3.98
CA LEU A 187 -3.85 -9.47 3.10
C LEU A 187 -5.10 -9.93 3.86
N ALA A 188 -4.92 -10.57 5.02
CA ALA A 188 -6.02 -11.00 5.86
C ALA A 188 -6.85 -9.81 6.39
N LEU A 189 -6.18 -8.76 6.89
CA LEU A 189 -6.83 -7.52 7.31
C LEU A 189 -7.62 -6.87 6.17
N TYR A 190 -7.04 -6.80 4.97
CA TYR A 190 -7.72 -6.26 3.80
C TYR A 190 -8.93 -7.12 3.36
N ALA A 191 -8.82 -8.44 3.43
CA ALA A 191 -9.94 -9.33 3.15
C ALA A 191 -11.10 -9.11 4.14
N VAL A 192 -10.80 -9.00 5.44
CA VAL A 192 -11.82 -8.67 6.45
C VAL A 192 -12.39 -7.26 6.22
N ALA A 193 -11.57 -6.29 5.80
CA ALA A 193 -12.03 -4.95 5.43
C ALA A 193 -13.06 -4.99 4.29
N LYS A 194 -12.84 -5.81 3.26
CA LYS A 194 -13.79 -5.98 2.15
C LYS A 194 -15.08 -6.68 2.57
N VAL A 195 -15.01 -7.62 3.51
CA VAL A 195 -16.21 -8.21 4.10
C VAL A 195 -16.99 -7.17 4.90
N ALA A 196 -16.31 -6.34 5.71
CA ALA A 196 -16.96 -5.26 6.46
C ALA A 196 -17.65 -4.25 5.52
N GLU A 197 -17.01 -3.87 4.41
CA GLU A 197 -17.59 -3.02 3.36
C GLU A 197 -18.86 -3.61 2.76
N LEU A 198 -18.89 -4.92 2.50
CA LEU A 198 -20.07 -5.60 1.94
C LEU A 198 -21.26 -5.59 2.91
N TYR A 199 -20.99 -5.66 4.21
CA TYR A 199 -21.99 -5.69 5.28
C TYR A 199 -22.14 -4.35 6.00
N ASP A 200 -21.93 -3.24 5.29
CA ASP A 200 -21.82 -1.90 5.87
C ASP A 200 -22.94 -1.55 6.86
N ARG A 201 -24.20 -1.64 6.39
CA ARG A 201 -25.39 -1.32 7.19
C ARG A 201 -25.68 -2.37 8.26
N GLN A 202 -25.39 -3.65 8.00
CA GLN A 202 -25.60 -4.74 8.95
C GLN A 202 -24.66 -4.62 10.15
N VAL A 203 -23.41 -4.23 9.89
CA VAL A 203 -22.43 -3.94 10.93
C VAL A 203 -22.85 -2.73 11.76
N LEU A 204 -23.33 -1.66 11.11
CA LEU A 204 -23.88 -0.52 11.84
C LEU A 204 -25.09 -0.91 12.70
N ALA A 205 -26.01 -1.73 12.18
CA ALA A 205 -27.18 -2.19 12.92
C ALA A 205 -26.79 -3.05 14.15
N ALA A 206 -25.68 -3.81 14.05
CA ALA A 206 -25.19 -4.65 15.15
C ALA A 206 -24.39 -3.86 16.20
N LEU A 207 -23.58 -2.89 15.78
CA LEU A 207 -22.67 -2.14 16.68
C LEU A 207 -23.27 -0.81 17.18
N GLY A 208 -24.23 -0.24 16.46
CA GLY A 208 -24.92 1.02 16.79
C GLY A 208 -24.11 2.30 16.58
N VAL A 209 -22.77 2.23 16.54
CA VAL A 209 -21.90 3.42 16.52
C VAL A 209 -21.02 3.57 15.28
N ILE A 210 -20.63 2.46 14.64
CA ILE A 210 -19.65 2.45 13.55
C ILE A 210 -20.15 1.53 12.44
N SER A 211 -20.06 2.00 11.20
CA SER A 211 -20.48 1.26 10.00
C SER A 211 -19.40 0.27 9.54
N GLY A 212 -19.78 -0.70 8.71
CA GLY A 212 -18.81 -1.62 8.14
C GLY A 212 -17.82 -0.93 7.19
N HIS A 213 -18.23 0.15 6.53
CA HIS A 213 -17.36 0.98 5.68
C HIS A 213 -16.35 1.79 6.49
N THR A 214 -16.75 2.34 7.64
CA THR A 214 -15.81 2.96 8.57
C THR A 214 -14.79 1.91 9.06
N ILE A 215 -15.23 0.70 9.40
CA ILE A 215 -14.34 -0.41 9.80
C ILE A 215 -13.40 -0.82 8.66
N LYS A 216 -13.88 -0.82 7.42
CA LYS A 216 -13.02 -1.06 6.25
C LYS A 216 -11.85 -0.08 6.22
N HIS A 217 -12.07 1.23 6.40
CA HIS A 217 -10.99 2.21 6.42
C HIS A 217 -9.95 1.87 7.49
N LEU A 218 -10.40 1.59 8.71
CA LEU A 218 -9.50 1.27 9.82
C LEU A 218 -8.71 -0.02 9.59
N LEU A 219 -9.35 -1.08 9.06
CA LEU A 219 -8.69 -2.35 8.77
C LEU A 219 -7.73 -2.23 7.57
N ALA A 220 -8.08 -1.49 6.53
CA ALA A 220 -7.20 -1.23 5.39
C ALA A 220 -6.00 -0.37 5.79
N ALA A 221 -6.19 0.64 6.65
CA ALA A 221 -5.10 1.41 7.25
C ALA A 221 -4.23 0.53 8.13
N GLY A 222 -4.82 -0.38 8.91
CA GLY A 222 -4.11 -1.41 9.68
C GLY A 222 -3.28 -2.33 8.80
N ALA A 223 -3.79 -2.76 7.65
CA ALA A 223 -3.04 -3.55 6.68
C ALA A 223 -1.80 -2.80 6.17
N ALA A 224 -1.96 -1.51 5.83
CA ALA A 224 -0.83 -0.65 5.47
C ALA A 224 0.15 -0.49 6.66
N ALA A 225 -0.35 -0.32 7.88
CA ALA A 225 0.48 -0.19 9.08
C ALA A 225 1.35 -1.43 9.34
N VAL A 226 0.82 -2.64 9.11
CA VAL A 226 1.60 -3.88 9.22
C VAL A 226 2.76 -3.89 8.22
N ILE A 227 2.51 -3.48 6.96
CA ILE A 227 3.54 -3.38 5.93
C ILE A 227 4.59 -2.34 6.33
N VAL A 228 4.16 -1.12 6.69
CA VAL A 228 5.05 -0.02 7.08
C VAL A 228 5.88 -0.39 8.30
N GLY A 229 5.27 -0.98 9.34
CA GLY A 229 5.96 -1.46 10.52
C GLY A 229 7.04 -2.47 10.17
N ARG A 230 6.75 -3.41 9.26
CA ARG A 230 7.74 -4.36 8.79
C ARG A 230 8.89 -3.69 8.04
N LEU A 231 8.61 -2.69 7.19
CA LEU A 231 9.65 -1.92 6.49
C LEU A 231 10.55 -1.16 7.47
N ILE A 232 10.00 -0.65 8.58
CA ILE A 232 10.77 0.00 9.65
C ILE A 232 11.64 -1.01 10.39
N GLU A 233 11.08 -2.17 10.79
CA GLU A 233 11.83 -3.21 11.51
C GLU A 233 13.02 -3.77 10.71
N ARG A 234 12.91 -3.84 9.38
CA ARG A 234 14.01 -4.31 8.51
C ARG A 234 15.29 -3.48 8.68
N ARG A 235 15.21 -2.27 9.23
CA ARG A 235 16.36 -1.38 9.37
C ARG A 235 17.27 -1.68 10.56
N GLY A 236 16.83 -2.48 11.53
CA GLY A 236 17.55 -2.57 12.81
C GLY A 236 17.82 -1.18 13.44
N PRO A 237 18.50 -1.09 14.58
CA PRO A 237 19.03 0.19 15.03
C PRO A 237 20.13 0.64 14.06
N ASP A 238 20.13 1.91 13.69
CA ASP A 238 21.20 2.51 12.89
C ASP A 238 22.57 2.17 13.50
N PRO A 239 23.49 1.51 12.76
CA PRO A 239 24.85 1.25 13.24
C PRO A 239 25.55 2.52 13.74
N ALA A 240 25.24 3.69 13.14
CA ALA A 240 25.78 4.97 13.57
C ALA A 240 25.17 5.44 14.92
N GLY A 241 23.89 5.15 15.14
CA GLY A 241 23.20 5.41 16.41
C GLY A 241 23.68 4.48 17.54
N LEU A 242 23.93 3.20 17.24
CA LEU A 242 24.55 2.25 18.18
C LEU A 242 26.00 2.63 18.50
N ALA A 243 26.79 3.05 17.52
CA ALA A 243 28.16 3.52 17.73
C ALA A 243 28.20 4.81 18.58
N HIS A 244 27.32 5.78 18.32
CA HIS A 244 27.21 7.00 19.10
C HIS A 244 26.70 6.75 20.53
N PHE A 245 25.73 5.83 20.70
CA PHE A 245 25.21 5.44 22.01
C PHE A 245 26.22 4.61 22.81
N GLN A 246 27.05 3.79 22.15
CA GLN A 246 28.15 3.07 22.80
C GLN A 246 29.32 4.00 23.17
N GLN A 247 29.65 5.00 22.34
CA GLN A 247 30.64 6.03 22.68
C GLN A 247 30.23 6.91 23.86
N THR A 248 28.97 7.33 23.92
CA THR A 248 28.47 8.21 24.99
C THR A 248 28.21 7.47 26.31
N ARG A 249 27.96 6.15 26.28
CA ARG A 249 27.69 5.35 27.49
C ARG A 249 28.94 4.70 28.10
N TRP A 250 30.06 4.60 27.38
CA TRP A 250 31.29 3.96 27.90
C TRP A 250 32.56 4.83 27.89
N GLY A 251 32.54 6.10 27.49
CA GLY A 251 33.59 7.07 27.83
C GLY A 251 35.04 6.68 27.49
N LEU A 252 35.29 5.74 26.57
CA LEU A 252 36.63 5.37 26.15
C LEU A 252 37.00 6.20 24.92
N GLY A 253 37.42 7.44 25.18
CA GLY A 253 38.17 8.25 24.24
C GLY A 253 39.54 7.61 24.01
N VAL A 254 39.65 6.79 22.97
CA VAL A 254 40.97 6.41 22.41
C VAL A 254 41.05 7.02 21.02
N PRO A 255 41.88 8.06 20.81
CA PRO A 255 42.10 8.62 19.48
C PRO A 255 42.91 7.63 18.65
N VAL A 256 42.40 7.28 17.47
CA VAL A 256 43.14 6.54 16.46
C VAL A 256 44.19 7.48 15.85
N VAL A 257 45.46 7.23 16.13
CA VAL A 257 46.59 7.93 15.50
C VAL A 257 46.75 7.37 14.07
N PRO A 258 46.83 8.20 13.01
CA PRO A 258 47.12 7.73 11.67
C PRO A 258 48.58 7.25 11.60
N GLN A 259 48.82 5.99 11.23
CA GLN A 259 50.16 5.54 10.86
C GLN A 259 50.48 6.04 9.46
N ASP A 260 51.44 6.95 9.40
CA ASP A 260 52.03 7.49 8.19
C ASP A 260 52.81 6.41 7.43
N GLN A 261 52.69 6.46 6.11
CA GLN A 261 53.40 5.59 5.18
C GLN A 261 54.84 6.10 5.00
N THR A 262 55.83 5.25 5.20
CA THR A 262 57.17 5.44 4.60
C THR A 262 57.59 4.17 3.88
N PRO A 263 57.84 4.21 2.55
CA PRO A 263 58.52 3.14 1.85
C PRO A 263 60.03 3.42 1.89
N PHE A 264 60.83 2.47 2.36
CA PHE A 264 62.26 2.49 2.09
C PHE A 264 62.66 1.31 1.20
N HIS A 265 63.14 1.69 0.02
CA HIS A 265 63.94 0.89 -0.88
C HIS A 265 65.35 0.66 -0.31
N ARG A 266 65.90 -0.51 -0.71
CA ARG A 266 67.28 -1.02 -0.62
C ARG A 266 67.71 -1.67 0.69
#